data_AF-A0A9Q1MX51-F1
#
_entry.id   AF-A0A9Q1MX51-F1
#
_cell.length_a   1.000
_cell.length_b   1.000
_cell.length_c   1.000
_cell.angle_alpha   90.00
_cell.angle_beta   90.00
_cell.angle_gamma   90.00
#
_symmetry.space_group_name_H-M   'P 1'
#
loop_
_entity.id
_entity.type
_entity.pdbx_description
1 polymer ?
#
loop_
_entity_poly.entity_id
_entity_poly.type
_entity_poly.pdbx_seq_one_letter_code
_entity_poly.pdbx_strand_id
1 'polypeptide(L)'
;MKFKTMELPYVDVSAGELWINILHESLKLGLAPKSGTDYLHLTVGGTLSNAGISGQAFKHGPQINNVYQLEVVTGKGEVITCSEEQNADLFHGVLGGLGQFGIITRARIALEAAAKKVKWIRVLYSDFATFSNDQENLISSEDTFDYIEGFVIISKTGLLNNWRSTFNPKDPLPASNFSSEGKVLFCLEVAKYFNPEDMDSIDQVKYF
;
A
#
# COMPACT_ATOMS: atom_id res chain seq x y z
N MET A 1 8.45 19.78 -4.09
CA MET A 1 7.08 19.37 -3.70
C MET A 1 6.37 20.56 -3.08
N LYS A 2 5.05 20.68 -3.22
CA LYS A 2 4.24 21.69 -2.52
C LYS A 2 3.13 20.98 -1.75
N PHE A 3 3.08 21.19 -0.43
CA PHE A 3 2.11 20.54 0.46
C PHE A 3 0.98 21.48 0.83
N LYS A 4 -0.22 20.90 1.00
CA LYS A 4 -1.36 21.56 1.63
C LYS A 4 -1.88 20.68 2.76
N THR A 5 -2.08 21.25 3.95
CA THR A 5 -2.35 20.52 5.21
C THR A 5 -3.75 20.79 5.78
N MET A 6 -4.72 21.17 4.94
CA MET A 6 -6.11 21.41 5.37
C MET A 6 -6.88 20.08 5.48
N GLU A 7 -8.21 20.13 5.63
CA GLU A 7 -9.13 18.98 5.80
C GLU A 7 -8.92 17.84 4.78
N LEU A 8 -8.49 18.15 3.55
CA LEU A 8 -8.02 17.19 2.54
C LEU A 8 -6.57 17.49 2.19
N PRO A 9 -5.59 16.91 2.91
CA PRO A 9 -4.19 17.21 2.67
C PRO A 9 -3.72 16.57 1.36
N TYR A 10 -2.83 17.27 0.66
CA TYR A 10 -2.27 16.78 -0.60
C TYR A 10 -0.84 17.27 -0.81
N VAL A 11 -0.18 16.65 -1.78
CA VAL A 11 1.12 17.10 -2.30
C VAL A 11 1.09 17.24 -3.82
N ASP A 12 1.52 18.39 -4.32
CA ASP A 12 1.85 18.60 -5.73
C ASP A 12 3.32 18.20 -5.97
N VAL A 13 3.53 17.22 -6.85
CA VAL A 13 4.85 16.60 -7.12
C VAL A 13 5.09 16.41 -8.61
N SER A 14 6.37 16.40 -9.01
CA SER A 14 6.77 15.99 -10.36
C SER A 14 6.41 14.52 -10.59
N ALA A 15 5.96 14.18 -11.78
CA ALA A 15 5.69 12.79 -12.14
C ALA A 15 6.96 11.92 -12.18
N GLY A 16 8.14 12.53 -12.37
CA GLY A 16 9.43 11.83 -12.30
C GLY A 16 9.93 11.60 -10.88
N GLU A 17 9.23 12.10 -9.86
CA GLU A 17 9.62 11.92 -8.46
C GLU A 17 9.40 10.47 -8.00
N LEU A 18 10.24 9.98 -7.09
CA LEU A 18 10.10 8.66 -6.48
C LEU A 18 9.18 8.70 -5.26
N TRP A 19 8.36 7.67 -5.08
CA TRP A 19 7.46 7.55 -3.93
C TRP A 19 8.19 7.61 -2.58
N ILE A 20 9.40 7.06 -2.48
CA ILE A 20 10.22 7.13 -1.25
C ILE A 20 10.53 8.57 -0.83
N ASN A 21 10.80 9.46 -1.78
CA ASN A 21 11.09 10.86 -1.49
C ASN A 21 9.84 11.60 -1.04
N ILE A 22 8.68 11.28 -1.64
CA ILE A 22 7.38 11.84 -1.24
C ILE A 22 7.06 11.42 0.19
N LEU A 23 7.26 10.14 0.53
CA LEU A 23 7.05 9.64 1.87
C LEU A 23 7.94 10.37 2.88
N HIS A 24 9.24 10.46 2.63
CA HIS A 24 10.18 11.17 3.53
C HIS A 24 9.79 12.63 3.76
N GLU A 25 9.41 13.38 2.72
CA GLU A 25 9.02 14.78 2.88
C GLU A 25 7.64 14.92 3.57
N SER A 26 6.70 14.03 3.28
CA SER A 26 5.37 14.04 3.90
C SER A 26 5.44 13.73 5.40
N LEU A 27 6.31 12.79 5.80
CA LEU A 27 6.48 12.39 7.20
C LEU A 27 6.98 13.54 8.09
N LYS A 28 7.76 14.49 7.54
CA LYS A 28 8.17 15.71 8.26
C LYS A 28 6.98 16.59 8.66
N LEU A 29 5.85 16.43 7.99
CA LEU A 29 4.60 17.12 8.25
C LEU A 29 3.59 16.23 9.01
N GLY A 30 3.98 15.01 9.41
CA GLY A 30 3.07 14.03 10.01
C GLY A 30 2.04 13.47 9.02
N LEU A 31 2.36 13.47 7.73
CA LEU A 31 1.48 13.00 6.65
C LEU A 31 2.11 11.86 5.85
N ALA A 32 1.30 11.08 5.14
CA ALA A 32 1.76 10.06 4.19
C ALA A 32 0.74 9.86 3.05
N PRO A 33 1.16 9.36 1.87
CA PRO A 33 0.22 8.88 0.85
C PRO A 33 -0.64 7.71 1.39
N LYS A 34 -1.93 7.70 1.04
CA LYS A 34 -2.90 6.69 1.51
C LYS A 34 -2.70 5.29 0.89
N SER A 35 -2.19 5.27 -0.34
CA SER A 35 -2.02 4.05 -1.13
C SER A 35 -0.62 4.00 -1.72
N GLY A 36 0.02 2.84 -1.63
CA GLY A 36 1.42 2.64 -1.96
C GLY A 36 1.66 1.61 -3.06
N THR A 37 2.93 1.27 -3.21
CA THR A 37 3.41 0.08 -3.93
C THR A 37 4.43 -0.59 -3.00
N ASP A 38 4.58 -1.91 -3.10
CA ASP A 38 5.49 -2.66 -2.20
C ASP A 38 6.94 -2.18 -2.32
N TYR A 39 7.28 -1.58 -3.46
CA TYR A 39 8.58 -1.02 -3.75
C TYR A 39 8.51 0.48 -4.05
N LEU A 40 9.10 1.30 -3.17
CA LEU A 40 8.95 2.76 -3.20
C LEU A 40 9.91 3.51 -4.15
N HIS A 41 10.86 2.83 -4.80
CA HIS A 41 11.74 3.48 -5.80
C HIS A 41 11.15 3.39 -7.20
N LEU A 42 9.84 3.66 -7.29
CA LEU A 42 9.10 3.80 -8.54
C LEU A 42 8.70 5.27 -8.70
N THR A 43 8.66 5.75 -9.94
CA THR A 43 8.22 7.11 -10.24
C THR A 43 6.70 7.25 -10.13
N VAL A 44 6.21 8.42 -9.70
CA VAL A 44 4.78 8.76 -9.67
C VAL A 44 4.09 8.52 -11.00
N GLY A 45 4.61 9.07 -12.10
CA GLY A 45 3.99 8.95 -13.42
C GLY A 45 3.93 7.49 -13.90
N GLY A 46 4.97 6.70 -13.60
CA GLY A 46 5.03 5.28 -13.96
C GLY A 46 3.96 4.44 -13.28
N THR A 47 3.78 4.58 -11.96
CA THR A 47 2.77 3.79 -11.24
C THR A 47 1.36 4.26 -11.56
N LEU A 48 1.13 5.57 -11.69
CA LEU A 48 -0.16 6.14 -12.10
C LEU A 48 -0.57 5.77 -13.53
N SER A 49 0.40 5.53 -14.42
CA SER A 49 0.13 5.01 -15.76
C SER A 49 -0.27 3.54 -15.78
N ASN A 50 -0.15 2.83 -14.65
CA ASN A 50 -0.54 1.42 -14.49
C ASN A 50 -1.73 1.29 -13.53
N ALA A 51 -1.48 1.43 -12.24
CA ALA A 51 -2.48 1.47 -11.16
C ALA A 51 -1.81 1.90 -9.85
N GLY A 52 -0.71 1.21 -9.49
CA GLY A 52 -0.04 1.34 -8.20
C GLY A 52 -0.83 0.62 -7.11
N ILE A 53 -0.54 -0.67 -6.91
CA ILE A 53 -1.26 -1.55 -5.97
C ILE A 53 -0.28 -2.04 -4.90
N SER A 54 -0.79 -2.16 -3.68
CA SER A 54 -0.20 -2.80 -2.52
C SER A 54 -1.32 -3.13 -1.53
N GLY A 55 -1.00 -3.71 -0.39
CA GLY A 55 -1.96 -4.14 0.62
C GLY A 55 -2.90 -3.08 1.20
N GLN A 56 -2.77 -1.78 0.89
CA GLN A 56 -3.73 -0.74 1.29
C GLN A 56 -4.88 -0.56 0.27
N ALA A 57 -4.77 -1.15 -0.93
CA ALA A 57 -5.69 -0.89 -2.03
C ALA A 57 -7.12 -1.35 -1.76
N PHE A 58 -7.33 -2.34 -0.87
CA PHE A 58 -8.69 -2.75 -0.48
C PHE A 58 -9.45 -1.65 0.26
N LYS A 59 -8.73 -0.76 0.97
CA LYS A 59 -9.32 0.32 1.78
C LYS A 59 -9.38 1.65 1.03
N HIS A 60 -8.32 1.97 0.28
CA HIS A 60 -8.16 3.28 -0.36
C HIS A 60 -8.23 3.24 -1.88
N GLY A 61 -8.39 2.06 -2.48
CA GLY A 61 -8.12 1.85 -3.90
C GLY A 61 -6.61 1.93 -4.23
N PRO A 62 -6.22 1.60 -5.47
CA PRO A 62 -4.86 1.82 -5.96
C PRO A 62 -4.47 3.31 -5.96
N GLN A 63 -3.20 3.59 -6.23
CA GLN A 63 -2.68 4.96 -6.30
C GLN A 63 -3.46 5.84 -7.27
N ILE A 64 -3.95 5.29 -8.39
CA ILE A 64 -4.78 6.02 -9.36
C ILE A 64 -6.12 6.52 -8.79
N ASN A 65 -6.64 5.93 -7.70
CA ASN A 65 -7.84 6.43 -7.00
C ASN A 65 -7.52 7.56 -6.02
N ASN A 66 -6.24 7.87 -5.79
CA ASN A 66 -5.76 8.79 -4.75
C ASN A 66 -5.07 10.02 -5.37
N VAL A 67 -5.52 10.44 -6.55
CA VAL A 67 -5.01 11.61 -7.29
C VAL A 67 -6.16 12.60 -7.50
N TYR A 68 -5.94 13.87 -7.21
CA TYR A 68 -6.95 14.92 -7.39
C TYR A 68 -6.81 15.68 -8.71
N GLN A 69 -5.59 15.74 -9.26
CA GLN A 69 -5.29 16.54 -10.45
C GLN A 69 -4.00 16.07 -11.11
N LEU A 70 -3.93 16.17 -12.43
CA LEU A 70 -2.74 15.91 -13.23
C LEU A 70 -2.42 17.09 -14.14
N GLU A 71 -1.14 17.23 -14.46
CA GLU A 71 -0.66 18.00 -15.62
C GLU A 71 -0.09 17.00 -16.63
N VAL A 72 -0.52 17.10 -17.88
CA VAL A 72 -0.22 16.12 -18.94
C VAL A 72 0.21 16.87 -20.19
N VAL A 73 1.31 16.41 -20.82
CA VAL A 73 1.68 16.78 -22.19
C VAL A 73 1.10 15.74 -23.13
N THR A 74 0.10 16.12 -23.94
CA THR A 74 -0.59 15.17 -24.84
C THR A 74 0.31 14.75 -26.00
N GLY A 75 -0.10 13.73 -26.76
CA GLY A 75 0.58 13.34 -28.01
C GLY A 75 0.63 14.43 -29.08
N LYS A 76 -0.14 15.52 -28.93
CA LYS A 76 -0.09 16.71 -29.79
C LYS A 76 0.88 17.79 -29.29
N GLY A 77 1.52 17.58 -28.14
CA GLY A 77 2.41 18.55 -27.50
C GLY A 77 1.67 19.62 -26.68
N GLU A 78 0.38 19.45 -26.41
CA GLU A 78 -0.42 20.40 -25.63
C GLU A 78 -0.23 20.12 -24.13
N VAL A 79 0.00 21.16 -23.33
CA VAL A 79 0.07 21.06 -21.87
C VAL A 79 -1.34 21.27 -21.30
N ILE A 80 -1.93 20.21 -20.76
CA ILE A 80 -3.29 20.22 -20.22
C ILE A 80 -3.26 19.89 -18.74
N THR A 81 -3.95 20.71 -17.94
CA THR A 81 -4.31 20.35 -16.57
C THR A 81 -5.67 19.65 -16.57
N CYS A 82 -5.76 18.50 -15.92
CA CYS A 82 -6.98 17.71 -15.84
C CYS A 82 -7.26 17.19 -14.42
N SER A 83 -8.54 16.98 -14.12
CA SER A 83 -9.13 16.43 -12.88
C SER A 83 -10.49 15.82 -13.21
N GLU A 84 -11.20 15.28 -12.23
CA GLU A 84 -12.58 14.80 -12.43
C GLU A 84 -13.54 15.90 -12.92
N GLU A 85 -13.27 17.18 -12.58
CA GLU A 85 -14.11 18.32 -12.95
C GLU A 85 -13.60 19.08 -14.19
N GLN A 86 -12.38 18.82 -14.64
CA GLN A 86 -11.73 19.55 -15.72
C GLN A 86 -11.02 18.58 -16.67
N ASN A 87 -11.41 18.55 -17.96
CA ASN A 87 -10.84 17.60 -18.93
C ASN A 87 -10.90 16.14 -18.43
N ALA A 88 -12.05 15.75 -17.87
CA ALA A 88 -12.23 14.47 -17.17
C ALA A 88 -11.89 13.25 -18.03
N ASP A 89 -12.24 13.26 -19.32
CA ASP A 89 -11.90 12.18 -20.26
C ASP A 89 -10.39 11.94 -20.34
N LEU A 90 -9.59 13.03 -20.35
CA LEU A 90 -8.13 12.91 -20.32
C LEU A 90 -7.65 12.42 -18.96
N PHE A 91 -8.21 12.95 -17.86
CA PHE A 91 -7.86 12.55 -16.49
C PHE A 91 -8.05 11.04 -16.27
N HIS A 92 -9.22 10.52 -16.61
CA HIS A 92 -9.49 9.08 -16.51
C HIS A 92 -8.72 8.27 -17.55
N GLY A 93 -8.49 8.82 -18.75
CA GLY A 93 -7.73 8.15 -19.79
C GLY A 93 -6.26 7.91 -19.41
N VAL A 94 -5.59 8.88 -18.78
CA VAL A 94 -4.16 8.74 -18.43
C VAL A 94 -3.92 7.84 -17.21
N LEU A 95 -4.86 7.77 -16.28
CA LEU A 95 -4.78 6.90 -15.10
C LEU A 95 -4.97 5.44 -15.52
N GLY A 96 -3.92 4.63 -15.41
CA GLY A 96 -3.89 3.28 -16.00
C GLY A 96 -3.78 3.27 -17.54
N GLY A 97 -3.52 4.43 -18.15
CA GLY A 97 -3.49 4.61 -19.60
C GLY A 97 -2.22 4.14 -20.30
N LEU A 98 -1.29 3.50 -19.58
CA LEU A 98 -0.03 2.95 -20.12
C LEU A 98 0.78 3.99 -20.93
N GLY A 99 0.69 5.26 -20.54
CA GLY A 99 1.34 6.39 -21.22
C GLY A 99 0.82 6.70 -22.63
N GLN A 100 -0.33 6.14 -23.05
CA GLN A 100 -0.82 6.26 -24.43
C GLN A 100 -1.40 7.63 -24.77
N PHE A 101 -1.90 8.36 -23.77
CA PHE A 101 -2.63 9.61 -23.99
C PHE A 101 -1.78 10.86 -23.72
N GLY A 102 -0.58 10.69 -23.21
CA GLY A 102 0.36 11.77 -22.92
C GLY A 102 1.34 11.42 -21.81
N ILE A 103 2.27 12.34 -21.55
CA ILE A 103 3.24 12.26 -20.46
C ILE A 103 2.68 13.04 -19.28
N ILE A 104 2.43 12.35 -18.16
CA ILE A 104 2.13 13.03 -16.89
C ILE A 104 3.41 13.78 -16.46
N THR A 105 3.31 15.08 -16.22
CA THR A 105 4.42 15.93 -15.75
C THR A 105 4.29 16.31 -14.29
N ARG A 106 3.07 16.45 -13.78
CA ARG A 106 2.78 16.76 -12.37
C ARG A 106 1.54 16.00 -11.90
N ALA A 107 1.54 15.59 -10.63
CA ALA A 107 0.38 15.00 -9.98
C ALA A 107 0.10 15.68 -8.63
N ARG A 108 -1.18 15.83 -8.31
CA ARG A 108 -1.68 16.20 -6.98
C ARG A 108 -2.16 14.94 -6.28
N ILE A 109 -1.41 14.49 -5.28
CA ILE A 109 -1.62 13.20 -4.62
C ILE A 109 -2.26 13.42 -3.25
N ALA A 110 -3.29 12.64 -2.94
CA ALA A 110 -3.97 12.66 -1.65
C ALA A 110 -3.06 12.14 -0.53
N LEU A 111 -3.09 12.82 0.62
CA LEU A 111 -2.38 12.42 1.83
C LEU A 111 -3.36 12.12 2.96
N GLU A 112 -2.86 11.50 4.01
CA GLU A 112 -3.53 11.32 5.30
C GLU A 112 -2.52 11.48 6.45
N ALA A 113 -3.02 11.50 7.69
CA ALA A 113 -2.19 11.50 8.88
C ALA A 113 -1.34 10.22 8.94
N ALA A 114 -0.03 10.38 9.11
CA ALA A 114 0.88 9.26 9.23
C ALA A 114 0.88 8.70 10.65
N ALA A 115 0.60 7.40 10.78
CA ALA A 115 0.83 6.69 12.03
C ALA A 115 2.34 6.61 12.33
N LYS A 116 2.68 6.66 13.62
CA LYS A 116 4.09 6.62 14.06
C LYS A 116 4.66 5.20 14.15
N LYS A 117 3.81 4.18 14.23
CA LYS A 117 4.20 2.77 14.35
C LYS A 117 3.27 1.86 13.55
N VAL A 118 3.80 0.67 13.24
CA VAL A 118 3.10 -0.39 12.53
C VAL A 118 3.31 -1.70 13.28
N LYS A 119 2.22 -2.42 13.55
CA LYS A 119 2.27 -3.80 14.04
C LYS A 119 2.15 -4.73 12.84
N TRP A 120 3.26 -5.37 12.49
CA TRP A 120 3.38 -6.23 11.31
C TRP A 120 3.28 -7.70 11.69
N ILE A 121 2.32 -8.41 11.11
CA ILE A 121 1.94 -9.78 11.49
C ILE A 121 2.00 -10.69 10.26
N ARG A 122 2.53 -11.90 10.44
CA ARG A 122 2.48 -12.98 9.45
C ARG A 122 1.88 -14.23 10.08
N VAL A 123 0.91 -14.83 9.39
CA VAL A 123 0.23 -16.07 9.81
C VAL A 123 0.31 -17.08 8.67
N LEU A 124 0.56 -18.36 9.02
CA LEU A 124 0.64 -19.44 8.05
C LEU A 124 -0.63 -20.30 8.06
N TYR A 125 -1.09 -20.62 6.86
CA TYR A 125 -2.20 -21.52 6.58
C TYR A 125 -1.68 -22.71 5.77
N SER A 126 -2.23 -23.90 6.05
CA SER A 126 -1.97 -25.11 5.25
C SER A 126 -3.06 -25.39 4.22
N ASP A 127 -4.23 -24.77 4.37
CA ASP A 127 -5.39 -24.93 3.49
C ASP A 127 -5.69 -23.62 2.77
N PHE A 128 -5.83 -23.69 1.44
CA PHE A 128 -6.05 -22.51 0.60
C PHE A 128 -7.43 -21.91 0.84
N ALA A 129 -8.47 -22.74 0.98
CA ALA A 129 -9.85 -22.26 1.12
C ALA A 129 -10.02 -21.44 2.39
N THR A 130 -9.43 -21.89 3.50
CA THR A 130 -9.40 -21.14 4.76
C THR A 130 -8.63 -19.82 4.61
N PHE A 131 -7.45 -19.87 3.99
CA PHE A 131 -6.62 -18.68 3.74
C PHE A 131 -7.34 -17.61 2.91
N SER A 132 -7.94 -17.99 1.78
CA SER A 132 -8.63 -17.04 0.90
C SER A 132 -9.90 -16.50 1.53
N ASN A 133 -10.67 -17.33 2.24
CA ASN A 133 -11.88 -16.90 2.95
C ASN A 133 -11.55 -15.88 4.05
N ASP A 134 -10.47 -16.10 4.81
CA ASP A 134 -10.03 -15.13 5.81
C ASP A 134 -9.57 -13.81 5.18
N GLN A 135 -8.85 -13.85 4.05
CA GLN A 135 -8.50 -12.63 3.30
C GLN A 135 -9.74 -11.85 2.85
N GLU A 136 -10.71 -12.52 2.24
CA GLU A 136 -11.97 -11.91 1.77
C GLU A 136 -12.76 -11.28 2.91
N ASN A 137 -12.83 -11.96 4.06
CA ASN A 137 -13.48 -11.43 5.25
C ASN A 137 -12.76 -10.19 5.79
N LEU A 138 -11.43 -10.21 5.86
CA LEU A 138 -10.64 -9.10 6.37
C LEU A 138 -10.73 -7.86 5.47
N ILE A 139 -10.71 -8.01 4.15
CA ILE A 139 -10.84 -6.86 3.23
C ILE A 139 -12.27 -6.27 3.20
N SER A 140 -13.26 -7.02 3.66
CA SER A 140 -14.67 -6.61 3.65
C SER A 140 -15.15 -6.02 4.99
N SER A 141 -14.34 -6.10 6.05
CA SER A 141 -14.69 -5.62 7.40
C SER A 141 -14.37 -4.13 7.58
N GLU A 142 -15.25 -3.39 8.26
CA GLU A 142 -15.05 -1.96 8.58
C GLU A 142 -13.94 -1.73 9.62
N ASP A 143 -13.90 -2.56 10.66
CA ASP A 143 -12.79 -2.59 11.62
C ASP A 143 -11.85 -3.73 11.27
N THR A 144 -10.81 -3.40 10.51
CA THR A 144 -9.84 -4.36 9.98
C THR A 144 -8.43 -3.78 10.01
N PHE A 145 -7.47 -4.52 9.47
CA PHE A 145 -6.09 -4.09 9.29
C PHE A 145 -5.98 -2.88 8.35
N ASP A 146 -4.81 -2.24 8.31
CA ASP A 146 -4.51 -1.14 7.38
C ASP A 146 -3.72 -1.62 6.14
N TYR A 147 -3.24 -2.87 6.19
CA TYR A 147 -2.54 -3.56 5.11
C TYR A 147 -2.91 -5.04 5.13
N ILE A 148 -3.25 -5.61 3.97
CA ILE A 148 -3.52 -7.04 3.80
C ILE A 148 -2.93 -7.53 2.48
N GLU A 149 -2.05 -8.53 2.56
CA GLU A 149 -1.52 -9.27 1.41
C GLU A 149 -1.39 -10.76 1.71
N GLY A 150 -0.93 -11.54 0.73
CA GLY A 150 -0.51 -12.89 1.01
C GLY A 150 0.43 -13.50 -0.02
N PHE A 151 1.12 -14.56 0.40
CA PHE A 151 2.13 -15.25 -0.38
C PHE A 151 1.84 -16.75 -0.44
N VAL A 152 2.05 -17.35 -1.60
CA VAL A 152 2.12 -18.81 -1.74
C VAL A 152 3.57 -19.26 -1.55
N ILE A 153 3.78 -20.25 -0.69
CA ILE A 153 5.10 -20.76 -0.33
C ILE A 153 5.16 -22.24 -0.69
N ILE A 154 5.93 -22.58 -1.72
CA ILE A 154 6.03 -23.94 -2.24
C ILE A 154 7.37 -24.54 -1.79
N SER A 155 7.31 -25.62 -1.00
CA SER A 155 8.46 -26.48 -0.65
C SER A 155 9.70 -25.72 -0.16
N LYS A 156 9.50 -24.66 0.63
CA LYS A 156 10.60 -23.82 1.15
C LYS A 156 11.02 -24.32 2.53
N THR A 157 12.24 -24.85 2.64
CA THR A 157 12.82 -25.25 3.93
C THR A 157 13.21 -24.03 4.77
N GLY A 158 13.11 -24.16 6.10
CA GLY A 158 13.58 -23.13 7.05
C GLY A 158 12.79 -21.82 7.05
N LEU A 159 11.55 -21.79 6.53
CA LEU A 159 10.74 -20.57 6.41
C LEU A 159 10.67 -19.75 7.72
N LEU A 160 10.28 -20.38 8.83
CA LEU A 160 10.14 -19.70 10.12
C LEU A 160 11.48 -19.25 10.69
N ASN A 161 12.57 -19.97 10.42
CA ASN A 161 13.91 -19.56 10.85
C ASN A 161 14.37 -18.29 10.13
N ASN A 162 14.03 -18.14 8.84
CA ASN A 162 14.31 -16.90 8.10
C ASN A 162 13.47 -15.72 8.62
N TRP A 163 12.26 -15.95 9.13
CA TRP A 163 11.45 -14.89 9.71
C TRP A 163 11.92 -14.47 11.09
N ARG A 164 12.53 -15.37 11.87
CA ARG A 164 13.05 -15.06 13.22
C ARG A 164 14.12 -13.98 13.27
N SER A 165 14.77 -13.65 12.15
CA SER A 165 15.67 -12.49 12.08
C SER A 165 14.95 -11.15 12.19
N THR A 166 13.62 -11.14 12.00
CA THR A 166 12.81 -9.92 11.85
C THR A 166 11.51 -9.96 12.67
N PHE A 167 10.96 -11.14 12.94
CA PHE A 167 9.68 -11.35 13.64
C PHE A 167 9.85 -12.25 14.86
N ASN A 168 9.16 -11.88 15.95
CA ASN A 168 9.08 -12.71 17.15
C ASN A 168 7.83 -13.60 17.09
N PRO A 169 7.97 -14.95 17.20
CA PRO A 169 6.80 -15.82 17.26
C PRO A 169 6.05 -15.61 18.58
N LYS A 170 4.72 -15.57 18.52
CA LYS A 170 3.87 -15.50 19.72
C LYS A 170 4.09 -16.72 20.63
N ASP A 171 4.19 -17.91 20.02
CA ASP A 171 4.52 -19.18 20.70
C ASP A 171 5.78 -19.82 20.09
N PRO A 172 6.96 -19.68 20.72
CA PRO A 172 8.24 -20.14 20.16
C PRO A 172 8.37 -21.66 20.04
N LEU A 173 7.71 -22.42 20.91
CA LEU A 173 7.81 -23.88 20.99
C LEU A 173 7.16 -24.59 19.78
N PRO A 174 5.87 -24.38 19.47
CA PRO A 174 5.26 -24.88 18.23
C PRO A 174 5.98 -24.40 16.97
N ALA A 175 6.42 -23.13 16.95
CA ALA A 175 7.12 -22.56 15.82
C ALA A 175 8.48 -23.24 15.55
N SER A 176 9.14 -23.78 16.58
CA SER A 176 10.43 -24.48 16.43
C SER A 176 10.26 -25.90 15.89
N ASN A 177 9.12 -26.53 16.16
CA ASN A 177 8.82 -27.90 15.74
C ASN A 177 8.13 -27.96 14.36
N PHE A 178 7.77 -26.82 13.78
CA PHE A 178 7.09 -26.76 12.50
C PHE A 178 8.05 -27.01 11.32
N SER A 179 7.73 -28.03 10.49
CA SER A 179 8.40 -28.26 9.21
C SER A 179 7.52 -27.87 8.03
N SER A 180 8.12 -27.06 7.15
CA SER A 180 7.57 -26.57 5.87
C SER A 180 8.00 -27.43 4.67
N GLU A 181 8.84 -28.44 4.89
CA GLU A 181 9.41 -29.26 3.83
C GLU A 181 8.34 -30.09 3.10
N GLY A 182 8.38 -30.05 1.76
CA GLY A 182 7.45 -30.79 0.90
C GLY A 182 6.00 -30.29 0.93
N LYS A 183 5.70 -29.15 1.57
CA LYS A 183 4.35 -28.59 1.68
C LYS A 183 4.17 -27.34 0.82
N VAL A 184 2.93 -27.12 0.40
CA VAL A 184 2.45 -25.81 -0.03
C VAL A 184 1.82 -25.14 1.18
N LEU A 185 2.25 -23.92 1.49
CA LEU A 185 1.74 -23.10 2.58
C LEU A 185 1.30 -21.74 2.03
N PHE A 186 0.38 -21.12 2.73
CA PHE A 186 -0.10 -19.78 2.41
C PHE A 186 0.21 -18.86 3.57
N CYS A 187 0.82 -17.71 3.29
CA CYS A 187 1.13 -16.71 4.30
C CYS A 187 0.15 -15.55 4.15
N LEU A 188 -0.64 -15.29 5.17
CA LEU A 188 -1.37 -14.05 5.34
C LEU A 188 -0.43 -13.02 5.98
N GLU A 189 -0.23 -11.90 5.32
CA GLU A 189 0.55 -10.78 5.84
C GLU A 189 -0.37 -9.58 6.07
N VAL A 190 -0.37 -9.07 7.30
CA VAL A 190 -1.24 -7.97 7.69
C VAL A 190 -0.49 -6.95 8.52
N ALA A 191 -0.94 -5.70 8.48
CA ALA A 191 -0.39 -4.65 9.34
C ALA A 191 -1.49 -3.76 9.92
N LYS A 192 -1.36 -3.40 11.20
CA LYS A 192 -2.20 -2.39 11.86
C LYS A 192 -1.35 -1.16 12.18
N TYR A 193 -1.81 0.01 11.78
CA TYR A 193 -1.14 1.28 12.00
C TYR A 193 -1.62 1.87 13.34
N PHE A 194 -0.69 2.38 14.15
CA PHE A 194 -1.03 2.90 15.47
C PHE A 194 -0.06 3.98 15.95
N ASN A 195 -0.52 4.80 16.90
CA ASN A 195 0.34 5.72 17.62
C ASN A 195 0.79 5.10 18.94
N PRO A 196 1.97 5.46 19.49
CA PRO A 196 2.49 4.89 20.73
C PRO A 196 1.54 4.98 21.93
N GLU A 197 0.64 5.95 21.93
CA GLU A 197 -0.38 6.17 22.96
C GLU A 197 -1.45 5.07 22.97
N ASP A 198 -1.65 4.39 21.84
CA ASP A 198 -2.66 3.33 21.66
C ASP A 198 -2.07 1.92 21.85
N MET A 199 -0.82 1.79 22.33
CA MET A 199 -0.12 0.50 22.35
C MET A 199 -0.84 -0.58 23.17
N ASP A 200 -1.42 -0.21 24.31
CA ASP A 200 -2.11 -1.15 25.20
C ASP A 200 -3.40 -1.72 24.58
N SER A 201 -4.08 -0.97 23.71
CA SER A 201 -5.28 -1.47 23.01
C SER A 201 -4.89 -2.41 21.88
N ILE A 202 -3.82 -2.11 21.14
CA ILE A 202 -3.34 -2.89 19.99
C ILE A 202 -2.82 -4.28 20.39
N ASP A 203 -2.26 -4.44 21.58
CA ASP A 203 -1.79 -5.74 22.09
C ASP A 203 -2.90 -6.61 22.67
N GLN A 204 -4.04 -6.02 23.04
CA GLN A 204 -5.20 -6.76 23.54
C GLN A 204 -6.12 -7.29 22.44
N VAL A 205 -6.08 -6.72 21.23
CA VAL A 205 -6.89 -7.22 20.11
C VAL A 205 -6.37 -8.59 19.65
N LYS A 206 -7.19 -9.62 19.86
CA LYS A 206 -6.98 -10.95 19.27
C LYS A 206 -7.47 -10.93 17.83
N TYR A 207 -6.53 -10.77 16.91
CA TYR A 207 -6.84 -10.80 15.49
C TYR A 207 -7.03 -12.24 14.95
N PHE A 208 -6.53 -13.24 15.69
CA PHE A 208 -6.62 -14.68 15.40
C PHE A 208 -6.53 -15.48 16.71
#